data_AF-A0A536ZT79-F1
#
_entry.id   AF-A0A536ZT79-F1
#
_cell.length_a   1.000
_cell.length_b   1.000
_cell.length_c   1.000
_cell.angle_alpha   90.00
_cell.angle_beta   90.00
_cell.angle_gamma   90.00
#
_symmetry.space_group_name_H-M   'P 1'
#
loop_
_entity.id
_entity.type
_entity.pdbx_description
1 polymer ?
#
loop_
_entity_poly.entity_id
_entity_poly.type
_entity_poly.pdbx_seq_one_letter_code
_entity_poly.pdbx_strand_id
1 'polypeptide(L)'
;LAVADPLAALGALAAFWRRRFTLPVIAIVGSNGKTTVKEMTAAILRIERSPEQVLATAGNLNNQIGLPLTMLGLRAAHRVAVLEIGMNHPGETAELAGIAQPTISLINNAQREHQEFMKSVADVAAEHAAALNALPIDGVAVINADDDYAQFWGEVIDRRNAEGASIA
;
A
#
# COMPACT_ATOMS: atom_id res chain seq x y z
N LEU A 1 0.82 2.74 -29.33
CA LEU A 1 0.24 1.45 -28.89
C LEU A 1 -1.23 1.69 -28.61
N ALA A 2 -2.15 0.95 -29.25
CA ALA A 2 -3.58 1.03 -28.93
C ALA A 2 -3.90 0.02 -27.82
N VAL A 3 -4.68 0.43 -26.81
CA VAL A 3 -5.10 -0.40 -25.67
C VAL A 3 -6.60 -0.20 -25.41
N ALA A 4 -7.26 -1.22 -24.86
CA ALA A 4 -8.71 -1.18 -24.60
C ALA A 4 -9.07 -0.23 -23.45
N ASP A 5 -8.27 -0.23 -22.39
CA ASP A 5 -8.42 0.64 -21.24
C ASP A 5 -7.03 1.20 -20.85
N PRO A 6 -6.80 2.52 -21.04
CA PRO A 6 -5.54 3.16 -20.66
C PRO A 6 -5.22 3.11 -19.16
N LEU A 7 -6.24 3.14 -18.29
CA LEU A 7 -6.04 3.13 -16.84
C LEU A 7 -5.58 1.75 -16.38
N ALA A 8 -6.28 0.69 -16.81
CA ALA A 8 -5.87 -0.68 -16.54
C ALA A 8 -4.48 -0.98 -17.15
N ALA A 9 -4.20 -0.47 -18.36
CA ALA A 9 -2.89 -0.62 -18.98
C ALA A 9 -1.76 0.07 -18.19
N LEU A 10 -2.03 1.26 -17.63
CA LEU A 10 -1.09 1.98 -16.77
C LEU A 10 -0.79 1.19 -15.48
N GLY A 11 -1.82 0.68 -14.80
CA GLY A 11 -1.66 -0.15 -13.61
C GLY A 11 -0.86 -1.43 -13.91
N ALA A 12 -1.19 -2.13 -14.99
CA ALA A 12 -0.48 -3.33 -15.44
C ALA A 12 1.00 -3.06 -15.75
N LEU A 13 1.30 -1.93 -16.42
CA LEU A 13 2.66 -1.51 -16.72
C LEU A 13 3.45 -1.22 -15.44
N ALA A 14 2.86 -0.50 -14.48
CA ALA A 14 3.48 -0.21 -13.20
C ALA A 14 3.75 -1.48 -12.38
N ALA A 15 2.79 -2.42 -12.33
CA ALA A 15 2.95 -3.71 -11.65
C ALA A 15 4.07 -4.54 -12.30
N PHE A 16 4.14 -4.55 -13.64
CA PHE A 16 5.24 -5.21 -14.35
C PHE A 16 6.60 -4.55 -14.04
N TRP A 17 6.65 -3.22 -14.00
CA TRP A 17 7.86 -2.49 -13.65
C TRP A 17 8.33 -2.79 -12.22
N ARG A 18 7.41 -2.79 -11.25
CA ARG A 18 7.65 -3.14 -9.85
C ARG A 18 8.32 -4.50 -9.67
N ARG A 19 7.89 -5.51 -10.44
CA ARG A 19 8.46 -6.88 -10.39
C ARG A 19 9.94 -6.96 -10.80
N ARG A 20 10.48 -5.92 -11.44
CA ARG A 20 11.91 -5.86 -11.80
C ARG A 20 12.82 -5.48 -10.62
N PHE A 21 12.24 -5.16 -9.46
CA PHE A 21 12.95 -4.72 -8.27
C PHE A 21 12.67 -5.65 -7.09
N THR A 22 13.68 -5.90 -6.26
CA THR A 22 13.55 -6.70 -5.02
C THR A 22 13.61 -5.83 -3.77
N LEU A 23 13.68 -4.50 -3.92
CA LEU A 23 13.75 -3.56 -2.81
C LEU A 23 12.46 -3.57 -1.95
N PRO A 24 12.56 -3.26 -0.65
CA PRO A 24 11.39 -3.14 0.21
C PRO A 24 10.43 -2.04 -0.25
N VAL A 25 9.15 -2.37 -0.27
CA VAL A 25 8.07 -1.41 -0.57
C VAL A 25 7.15 -1.34 0.63
N ILE A 26 7.03 -0.14 1.19
CA ILE A 26 6.18 0.18 2.34
C ILE A 26 4.89 0.80 1.81
N ALA A 27 3.77 0.11 1.95
CA ALA A 27 2.44 0.67 1.67
C ALA A 27 1.83 1.22 2.97
N ILE A 28 1.38 2.48 2.94
CA ILE A 28 0.73 3.15 4.06
C ILE A 28 -0.73 3.41 3.69
N VAL A 29 -1.63 2.79 4.45
CA VAL A 29 -3.09 2.97 4.38
C VAL A 29 -3.61 3.45 5.73
N GLY A 30 -4.87 3.84 5.76
CA GLY A 30 -5.56 4.32 6.96
C GLY A 30 -6.42 5.53 6.66
N SER A 31 -7.35 5.87 7.54
CA SER A 31 -8.27 6.97 7.24
C SER A 31 -7.59 8.32 7.34
N ASN A 32 -6.91 8.57 8.45
CA ASN A 32 -6.22 9.83 8.72
C ASN A 32 -4.72 9.64 8.89
N GLY A 33 -3.94 10.71 8.66
CA GLY A 33 -2.51 10.74 8.96
C GLY A 33 -1.60 10.00 7.98
N LYS A 34 -2.14 9.41 6.90
CA LYS A 34 -1.36 8.68 5.87
C LYS A 34 -0.15 9.48 5.37
N THR A 35 -0.39 10.71 4.94
CA THR A 35 0.66 11.60 4.41
C THR A 35 1.70 11.94 5.47
N THR A 36 1.28 12.21 6.71
CA THR A 36 2.21 12.48 7.82
C THR A 36 3.12 11.29 8.08
N VAL A 37 2.55 10.08 8.20
CA VAL A 37 3.33 8.85 8.43
C VAL A 37 4.26 8.57 7.25
N LYS A 38 3.81 8.77 6.01
CA LYS A 38 4.63 8.62 4.80
C LYS A 38 5.80 9.59 4.77
N GLU A 39 5.58 10.87 5.07
CA GLU A 39 6.66 11.87 5.11
C GLU A 39 7.66 11.60 6.24
N MET A 40 7.18 11.24 7.44
CA MET A 40 8.07 10.87 8.56
C MET A 40 8.91 9.63 8.22
N THR A 41 8.27 8.58 7.67
CA THR A 41 8.96 7.35 7.26
C THR A 41 9.99 7.64 6.18
N ALA A 42 9.63 8.41 5.15
CA ALA A 42 10.56 8.80 4.09
C ALA A 42 11.70 9.66 4.64
N ALA A 43 11.45 10.60 5.54
CA ALA A 43 12.49 11.44 6.15
C ALA A 43 13.53 10.61 6.93
N ILE A 44 13.07 9.67 7.76
CA ILE A 44 13.95 8.75 8.50
C ILE A 44 14.79 7.91 7.53
N LEU A 45 14.16 7.31 6.51
CA LEU A 45 14.86 6.48 5.52
C LEU A 45 15.86 7.29 4.68
N ARG A 46 15.58 8.56 4.38
CA ARG A 46 16.52 9.43 3.64
C ARG A 46 17.75 9.78 4.47
N ILE A 47 17.61 9.88 5.79
CA ILE A 47 18.74 10.08 6.71
C ILE A 47 19.58 8.80 6.83
N GLU A 48 18.92 7.64 6.91
CA GLU A 48 19.59 6.35 7.08
C GLU A 48 20.22 5.81 5.78
N ARG A 49 19.68 6.23 4.63
CA ARG A 49 20.19 5.97 3.29
C ARG A 49 20.77 7.25 2.69
N SER A 50 20.15 7.73 1.62
CA SER A 50 20.34 9.04 1.03
C SER A 50 19.06 9.42 0.27
N PRO A 51 18.81 10.72 0.01
CA PRO A 51 17.60 11.17 -0.68
C PRO A 51 17.30 10.47 -2.00
N GLU A 52 18.32 10.21 -2.82
CA GLU A 52 18.24 9.56 -4.12
C GLU A 52 18.03 8.05 -4.07
N GLN A 53 18.12 7.44 -2.88
CA GLN A 53 17.85 6.02 -2.66
C GLN A 53 16.43 5.74 -2.17
N VAL A 54 15.64 6.78 -1.87
CA VAL A 54 14.28 6.65 -1.33
C VAL A 54 13.26 7.21 -2.33
N LEU A 55 12.47 6.31 -2.92
CA LEU A 55 11.27 6.72 -3.64
C LEU A 55 10.13 6.93 -2.64
N ALA A 56 9.37 8.01 -2.76
CA ALA A 56 8.16 8.18 -1.97
C ALA A 56 7.05 8.83 -2.80
N THR A 57 5.79 8.54 -2.48
CA THR A 57 4.64 9.22 -3.09
C THR A 57 4.76 10.74 -2.92
N ALA A 58 4.78 11.49 -4.02
CA ALA A 58 4.82 12.95 -3.99
C ALA A 58 3.40 13.52 -3.93
N GLY A 59 3.17 14.52 -3.06
CA GLY A 59 1.87 15.15 -2.90
C GLY A 59 0.75 14.12 -2.62
N ASN A 60 -0.32 14.18 -3.41
CA ASN A 60 -1.51 13.32 -3.32
C ASN A 60 -1.57 12.26 -4.44
N LEU A 61 -0.43 11.82 -4.98
CA LEU A 61 -0.36 10.81 -6.04
C LEU A 61 -0.58 9.38 -5.50
N ASN A 62 -1.70 9.16 -4.83
CA ASN A 62 -2.01 7.94 -4.05
C ASN A 62 -3.16 7.10 -4.63
N ASN A 63 -3.67 7.45 -5.81
CA ASN A 63 -4.82 6.81 -6.47
C ASN A 63 -4.41 5.97 -7.71
N GLN A 64 -5.40 5.48 -8.48
CA GLN A 64 -5.24 4.63 -9.67
C GLN A 64 -4.36 5.23 -10.80
N ILE A 65 -4.06 6.54 -10.75
CA ILE A 65 -3.14 7.18 -11.69
C ILE A 65 -1.82 7.53 -11.01
N GLY A 66 -1.90 8.20 -9.86
CA GLY A 66 -0.73 8.72 -9.16
C GLY A 66 0.21 7.63 -8.64
N LEU A 67 -0.33 6.54 -8.10
CA LEU A 67 0.47 5.44 -7.59
C LEU A 67 1.23 4.74 -8.74
N PRO A 68 0.60 4.31 -9.85
CA PRO A 68 1.34 3.78 -10.99
C PRO A 68 2.44 4.70 -11.51
N LEU A 69 2.19 6.02 -11.62
CA LEU A 69 3.19 6.97 -12.07
C LEU A 69 4.38 7.07 -11.11
N THR A 70 4.12 7.07 -9.80
CA THR A 70 5.17 7.00 -8.77
C THR A 70 6.00 5.74 -8.95
N MET A 71 5.35 4.59 -9.12
CA MET A 71 6.01 3.29 -9.29
C MET A 71 6.88 3.21 -10.54
N LEU A 72 6.41 3.76 -11.66
CA LEU A 72 7.20 3.88 -12.90
C LEU A 72 8.44 4.77 -12.73
N GLY A 73 8.48 5.58 -11.67
CA GLY A 73 9.66 6.33 -11.24
C GLY A 73 10.76 5.47 -10.62
N LEU A 74 10.54 4.19 -10.30
CA LEU A 74 11.56 3.31 -9.71
C LEU A 74 12.82 3.21 -10.60
N ARG A 75 14.00 3.37 -9.99
CA ARG A 75 15.33 3.29 -10.62
C ARG A 75 16.24 2.36 -9.85
N ALA A 76 17.31 1.89 -10.50
CA ALA A 76 18.31 0.99 -9.90
C ALA A 76 19.04 1.58 -8.69
N ALA A 77 19.07 2.91 -8.54
CA ALA A 77 19.62 3.59 -7.37
C ALA A 77 18.73 3.43 -6.12
N HIS A 78 17.41 3.26 -6.29
CA HIS A 78 16.52 3.14 -5.14
C HIS A 78 16.82 1.88 -4.31
N ARG A 79 16.62 2.02 -3.01
CA ARG A 79 16.80 0.98 -1.99
C ARG A 79 15.54 0.72 -1.20
N VAL A 80 14.56 1.63 -1.24
CA VAL A 80 13.26 1.49 -0.59
C VAL A 80 12.24 2.39 -1.29
N ALA A 81 10.97 2.00 -1.28
CA ALA A 81 9.86 2.85 -1.68
C ALA A 81 8.83 3.01 -0.55
N VAL A 82 8.35 4.23 -0.33
CA VAL A 82 7.31 4.56 0.67
C VAL A 82 6.08 5.10 -0.06
N LEU A 83 5.04 4.28 -0.13
CA LEU A 83 3.86 4.53 -0.93
C LEU A 83 2.67 4.83 -0.04
N GLU A 84 2.06 5.98 -0.28
CA GLU A 84 0.73 6.28 0.25
C GLU A 84 -0.32 5.68 -0.67
N ILE A 85 -1.27 4.93 -0.12
CA ILE A 85 -2.42 4.39 -0.83
C ILE A 85 -3.67 5.11 -0.32
N GLY A 86 -4.35 5.81 -1.23
CA GLY A 86 -5.62 6.47 -1.00
C GLY A 86 -6.74 5.70 -1.68
N MET A 87 -7.87 5.60 -0.99
CA MET A 87 -9.06 4.93 -1.51
C MET A 87 -10.26 5.86 -1.36
N ASN A 88 -11.20 5.81 -2.30
CA ASN A 88 -12.50 6.49 -2.26
C ASN A 88 -13.64 5.47 -2.37
N HIS A 89 -13.46 4.40 -3.16
CA HIS A 89 -14.47 3.37 -3.40
C HIS A 89 -14.00 1.97 -2.97
N PRO A 90 -14.91 1.11 -2.47
CA PRO A 90 -14.57 -0.26 -2.10
C PRO A 90 -13.80 -0.99 -3.22
N GLY A 91 -12.72 -1.68 -2.85
CA GLY A 91 -11.87 -2.47 -3.73
C GLY A 91 -10.63 -1.74 -4.27
N GLU A 92 -10.56 -0.41 -4.18
CA GLU A 92 -9.41 0.36 -4.68
C GLU A 92 -8.12 0.03 -3.92
N THR A 93 -8.18 -0.24 -2.62
CA THR A 93 -6.99 -0.61 -1.83
C THR A 93 -6.40 -1.93 -2.33
N ALA A 94 -7.24 -2.91 -2.67
CA ALA A 94 -6.80 -4.18 -3.21
C ALA A 94 -6.11 -4.02 -4.57
N GLU A 95 -6.69 -3.21 -5.46
CA GLU A 95 -6.11 -2.90 -6.76
C GLU A 95 -4.75 -2.20 -6.63
N LEU A 96 -4.70 -1.13 -5.84
CA LEU A 96 -3.50 -0.33 -5.63
C LEU A 96 -2.39 -1.11 -4.95
N ALA A 97 -2.73 -1.92 -3.94
CA ALA A 97 -1.76 -2.80 -3.29
C ALA A 97 -1.26 -3.90 -4.24
N GLY A 98 -2.10 -4.43 -5.12
CA GLY A 98 -1.71 -5.38 -6.17
C GLY A 98 -0.72 -4.79 -7.19
N ILE A 99 -0.82 -3.49 -7.48
CA ILE A 99 0.15 -2.76 -8.31
C ILE A 99 1.45 -2.51 -7.54
N ALA A 100 1.35 -2.07 -6.29
CA ALA A 100 2.49 -1.73 -5.43
C ALA A 100 3.34 -2.94 -5.03
N GLN A 101 2.71 -4.10 -4.85
CA GLN A 101 3.32 -5.35 -4.36
C GLN A 101 4.18 -5.08 -3.12
N PRO A 102 3.57 -4.60 -2.02
CA PRO A 102 4.31 -4.21 -0.83
C PRO A 102 5.00 -5.42 -0.19
N THR A 103 6.13 -5.16 0.45
CA THR A 103 6.77 -6.12 1.38
C THR A 103 6.49 -5.74 2.82
N ILE A 104 6.06 -4.50 3.06
CA ILE A 104 5.66 -3.97 4.35
C ILE A 104 4.34 -3.22 4.14
N SER A 105 3.31 -3.50 4.93
CA SER A 105 2.03 -2.80 4.89
C SER A 105 1.70 -2.26 6.26
N LEU A 106 1.47 -0.95 6.33
CA LEU A 106 1.11 -0.23 7.54
C LEU A 106 -0.35 0.23 7.45
N ILE A 107 -1.17 -0.15 8.43
CA ILE A 107 -2.49 0.43 8.64
C ILE A 107 -2.43 1.41 9.81
N ASN A 108 -2.62 2.70 9.53
CA ASN A 108 -2.47 3.75 10.53
C ASN A 108 -3.69 3.83 11.46
N ASN A 109 -4.90 3.77 10.91
CA ASN A 109 -6.17 3.73 11.64
C ASN A 109 -7.33 3.41 10.70
N ALA A 110 -8.46 2.96 11.25
CA ALA A 110 -9.76 2.97 10.57
C ALA A 110 -10.71 3.93 11.28
N GLN A 111 -11.15 4.95 10.56
CA GLN A 111 -12.10 5.93 11.05
C GLN A 111 -13.17 6.21 10.01
N ARG A 112 -14.12 7.08 10.36
CA ARG A 112 -15.18 7.47 9.45
C ARG A 112 -14.62 8.38 8.35
N GLU A 113 -14.54 7.87 7.13
CA GLU A 113 -14.16 8.61 5.92
C GLU A 113 -15.00 8.15 4.71
N HIS A 114 -14.95 8.90 3.60
CA HIS A 114 -15.60 8.55 2.33
C HIS A 114 -17.06 8.04 2.49
N GLN A 115 -17.81 8.68 3.39
CA GLN A 115 -19.17 8.31 3.84
C GLN A 115 -20.18 8.08 2.72
N GLU A 116 -19.98 8.72 1.56
CA GLU A 116 -20.81 8.54 0.37
C GLU A 116 -20.74 7.11 -0.16
N PHE A 117 -19.60 6.43 0.03
CA PHE A 117 -19.32 5.08 -0.49
C PHE A 117 -19.09 4.05 0.62
N MET A 118 -18.61 4.47 1.79
CA MET A 118 -18.32 3.62 2.94
C MET A 118 -19.42 3.70 3.99
N LYS A 119 -20.13 2.58 4.21
CA LYS A 119 -21.33 2.52 5.05
C LYS A 119 -21.00 2.50 6.55
N SER A 120 -19.83 1.99 6.92
CA SER A 120 -19.39 1.86 8.30
C SER A 120 -17.87 1.93 8.45
N VAL A 121 -17.39 2.16 9.68
CA VAL A 121 -15.95 2.07 9.99
C VAL A 121 -15.44 0.65 9.80
N ALA A 122 -16.30 -0.36 9.98
CA ALA A 122 -15.95 -1.75 9.70
C ALA A 122 -15.67 -1.99 8.22
N ASP A 123 -16.43 -1.36 7.31
CA ASP A 123 -16.16 -1.42 5.88
C ASP A 123 -14.82 -0.76 5.53
N VAL A 124 -14.51 0.38 6.16
CA VAL A 124 -13.20 1.05 6.01
C VAL A 124 -12.06 0.17 6.52
N ALA A 125 -12.23 -0.47 7.68
CA ALA A 125 -11.23 -1.37 8.24
C ALA A 125 -11.00 -2.60 7.36
N ALA A 126 -12.07 -3.16 6.80
CA ALA A 126 -12.01 -4.27 5.85
C ALA A 126 -11.32 -3.86 4.54
N GLU A 127 -11.60 -2.67 4.04
CA GLU A 127 -10.94 -2.09 2.87
C GLU A 127 -9.43 -1.94 3.09
N HIS A 128 -9.00 -1.36 4.23
CA HIS A 128 -7.57 -1.24 4.56
C HIS A 128 -6.88 -2.59 4.75
N ALA A 129 -7.59 -3.62 5.23
CA ALA A 129 -7.05 -4.97 5.36
C ALA A 129 -6.61 -5.56 4.01
N ALA A 130 -7.12 -5.06 2.88
CA ALA A 130 -6.65 -5.48 1.55
C ALA A 130 -5.14 -5.23 1.34
N ALA A 131 -4.56 -4.21 1.99
CA ALA A 131 -3.11 -3.98 1.95
C ALA A 131 -2.31 -5.09 2.67
N LEU A 132 -2.90 -5.75 3.68
CA LEU A 132 -2.28 -6.88 4.39
C LEU A 132 -2.34 -8.17 3.57
N ASN A 133 -3.43 -8.36 2.84
CA ASN A 133 -3.61 -9.50 1.93
C ASN A 133 -2.64 -9.46 0.73
N ALA A 134 -2.19 -8.27 0.33
CA ALA A 134 -1.23 -8.08 -0.75
C ALA A 134 0.23 -8.37 -0.35
N LEU A 135 0.51 -8.60 0.94
CA LEU A 135 1.85 -8.93 1.40
C LEU A 135 2.26 -10.35 0.98
N PRO A 136 3.54 -10.58 0.67
CA PRO A 136 4.07 -11.94 0.56
C PRO A 136 4.05 -12.65 1.92
N ILE A 137 4.28 -13.97 1.93
CA ILE A 137 4.24 -14.79 3.14
C ILE A 137 5.24 -14.33 4.22
N ASP A 138 6.39 -13.82 3.79
CA ASP A 138 7.46 -13.25 4.62
C ASP A 138 7.34 -11.72 4.80
N GLY A 139 6.22 -11.14 4.33
CA GLY A 139 5.95 -9.72 4.42
C GLY A 139 5.56 -9.27 5.83
N VAL A 140 5.88 -8.02 6.15
CA VAL A 140 5.65 -7.44 7.49
C VAL A 140 4.38 -6.60 7.51
N ALA A 141 3.50 -6.90 8.46
CA ALA A 141 2.36 -6.05 8.77
C ALA A 141 2.69 -5.15 9.96
N VAL A 142 2.31 -3.87 9.86
CA VAL A 142 2.39 -2.89 10.95
C VAL A 142 0.97 -2.36 11.19
N ILE A 143 0.43 -2.59 12.38
CA ILE A 143 -0.90 -2.13 12.75
C ILE A 143 -0.83 -1.31 14.03
N ASN A 144 -1.69 -0.31 14.13
CA ASN A 144 -1.87 0.43 15.38
C ASN A 144 -2.59 -0.47 16.40
N ALA A 145 -1.89 -0.86 17.47
CA ALA A 145 -2.44 -1.74 18.51
C ALA A 145 -3.58 -1.10 19.32
N ASP A 146 -3.67 0.24 19.31
CA ASP A 146 -4.72 0.99 20.01
C ASP A 146 -5.97 1.23 19.16
N ASP A 147 -5.99 0.78 17.90
CA ASP A 147 -7.16 0.87 17.03
C ASP A 147 -8.21 -0.20 17.37
N ASP A 148 -9.50 0.16 17.34
CA ASP A 148 -10.61 -0.76 17.61
C ASP A 148 -10.59 -2.01 16.70
N TYR A 149 -9.96 -1.92 15.52
CA TYR A 149 -9.85 -3.02 14.54
C TYR A 149 -8.50 -3.73 14.57
N ALA A 150 -7.62 -3.44 15.54
CA ALA A 150 -6.31 -4.10 15.66
C ALA A 150 -6.42 -5.64 15.71
N GLN A 151 -7.35 -6.16 16.53
CA GLN A 151 -7.60 -7.60 16.61
C GLN A 151 -8.05 -8.17 15.26
N PHE A 152 -9.00 -7.51 14.59
CA PHE A 152 -9.50 -7.92 13.28
C PHE A 152 -8.37 -8.02 12.24
N TRP A 153 -7.48 -7.02 12.18
CA TRP A 153 -6.33 -7.07 11.27
C TRP A 153 -5.33 -8.18 11.62
N GLY A 154 -5.14 -8.47 12.92
CA GLY A 154 -4.39 -9.64 13.37
C GLY A 154 -4.96 -10.95 12.81
N GLU A 155 -6.28 -11.14 12.92
CA GLU A 155 -6.98 -12.32 12.40
C GLU A 155 -6.87 -12.44 10.86
N VAL A 156 -6.83 -11.32 10.13
CA VAL A 156 -6.59 -11.32 8.68
C VAL A 156 -5.19 -11.85 8.36
N ILE A 157 -4.16 -11.41 9.09
CA ILE A 157 -2.77 -11.85 8.91
C ILE A 157 -2.63 -13.34 9.24
N ASP A 158 -3.23 -13.79 10.33
CA ASP A 158 -3.18 -15.20 10.74
C ASP A 158 -3.80 -16.13 9.69
N ARG A 159 -4.96 -15.75 9.16
CA ARG A 159 -5.64 -16.50 8.09
C ARG A 159 -4.80 -16.55 6.81
N ARG A 160 -4.27 -15.41 6.38
CA ARG A 160 -3.38 -15.30 5.21
C ARG A 160 -2.17 -16.24 5.35
N ASN A 161 -1.55 -16.26 6.54
CA ASN A 161 -0.39 -17.11 6.80
C ASN A 161 -0.75 -18.61 6.79
N ALA A 162 -1.91 -18.97 7.35
CA ALA A 162 -2.40 -20.35 7.32
C ALA A 162 -2.70 -20.83 5.88
N GLU A 163 -3.31 -19.99 5.05
CA GLU A 163 -3.58 -20.28 3.64
C GLU A 163 -2.30 -20.39 2.82
N GLY A 164 -1.35 -19.46 3.02
CA GLY A 164 -0.06 -19.48 2.32
C GLY A 164 0.83 -20.68 2.68
N ALA A 165 0.77 -21.14 3.94
CA ALA A 165 1.48 -22.34 4.38
C ALA A 165 0.90 -23.65 3.81
N SER A 166 -0.37 -23.66 3.38
CA SER A 166 -1.01 -24.84 2.80
C SER A 166 -0.65 -25.09 1.32
N ILE A 167 0.00 -24.13 0.66
CA ILE A 167 0.29 -24.16 -0.79
C ILE A 167 1.80 -24.32 -1.05
N ALA A 168 2.64 -24.19 -0.02
CA ALA A 168 4.11 -24.35 -0.05
C ALA A 168 4.54 -25.77 0.33
#